data_AF-A0A523YT35-F1
#
_entry.id   AF-A0A523YT35-F1
#
_cell.length_a   1.000
_cell.length_b   1.000
_cell.length_c   1.000
_cell.angle_alpha   90.00
_cell.angle_beta   90.00
_cell.angle_gamma   90.00
#
_symmetry.space_group_name_H-M   'P 1'
#
loop_
_entity.id
_entity.type
_entity.pdbx_description
1 polymer ?
#
loop_
_entity_poly.entity_id
_entity_poly.type
_entity_poly.pdbx_seq_one_letter_code
_entity_poly.pdbx_strand_id
1 'polypeptide(L)'
;MPSTWQAAAVGLDAATAACATFNLAYFLCRLAGRREETASRAVAVFALALVSLAAMGESLFFLASLTVLPAGSPPATIPWALVRVLPLAGTAFISILILRRLLAALWPEDSRP
;
A
#
# COMPACT_ATOMS: atom_id res chain seq x y z
N MET A 1 -27.02 -9.72 -3.49
CA MET A 1 -26.34 -9.17 -2.30
C MET A 1 -24.98 -9.84 -2.21
N PRO A 2 -23.85 -9.11 -2.35
CA PRO A 2 -22.55 -9.70 -2.04
C PRO A 2 -22.60 -10.21 -0.60
N SER A 3 -22.04 -11.38 -0.34
CA SER A 3 -21.96 -11.87 1.04
C SER A 3 -21.11 -10.88 1.85
N THR A 4 -21.38 -10.75 3.15
CA THR A 4 -20.59 -9.90 4.07
C THR A 4 -19.09 -10.20 3.96
N TRP A 5 -18.75 -11.46 3.68
CA TRP A 5 -17.41 -11.94 3.44
C TRP A 5 -16.77 -11.41 2.14
N GLN A 6 -17.54 -11.34 1.04
CA GLN A 6 -17.07 -10.76 -0.22
C GLN A 6 -16.81 -9.25 -0.07
N ALA A 7 -17.66 -8.54 0.67
CA ALA A 7 -17.44 -7.14 0.97
C ALA A 7 -16.16 -6.91 1.80
N ALA A 8 -15.87 -7.78 2.78
CA ALA A 8 -14.65 -7.72 3.57
C ALA A 8 -13.39 -7.96 2.72
N ALA A 9 -13.42 -8.95 1.81
CA ALA A 9 -12.33 -9.24 0.89
C ALA A 9 -12.02 -8.04 -0.03
N VAL A 10 -13.06 -7.45 -0.63
CA VAL A 10 -12.94 -6.24 -1.46
C VAL A 10 -12.38 -5.06 -0.67
N GLY A 11 -12.88 -4.85 0.56
CA GLY A 11 -12.40 -3.78 1.44
C GLY A 11 -10.93 -3.93 1.80
N LEU A 12 -10.48 -5.16 2.06
CA LEU A 12 -9.10 -5.46 2.40
C LEU A 12 -8.14 -5.17 1.22
N ASP A 13 -8.49 -5.61 0.02
CA ASP A 13 -7.70 -5.34 -1.18
C ASP A 13 -7.71 -3.84 -1.55
N ALA A 14 -8.86 -3.18 -1.40
CA ALA A 14 -8.97 -1.73 -1.64
C ALA A 14 -8.09 -0.94 -0.66
N ALA A 15 -8.10 -1.30 0.63
CA ALA A 15 -7.25 -0.67 1.64
C ALA A 15 -5.76 -0.90 1.35
N THR A 16 -5.38 -2.13 0.97
CA THR A 16 -4.01 -2.47 0.59
C THR A 16 -3.56 -1.66 -0.63
N ALA A 17 -4.40 -1.58 -1.67
CA ALA A 17 -4.12 -0.79 -2.87
C ALA A 17 -3.96 0.70 -2.54
N ALA A 18 -4.80 1.26 -1.66
CA ALA A 18 -4.70 2.66 -1.23
C ALA A 18 -3.38 2.94 -0.48
N CYS A 19 -3.02 2.10 0.49
CA CYS A 19 -1.75 2.21 1.22
C CYS A 19 -0.55 2.05 0.29
N ALA A 20 -0.58 1.05 -0.60
CA ALA A 20 0.47 0.80 -1.58
C ALA A 20 0.64 1.98 -2.56
N THR A 21 -0.47 2.57 -3.02
CA THR A 21 -0.46 3.76 -3.89
C THR A 21 0.17 4.95 -3.18
N PHE A 22 -0.19 5.20 -1.92
CA PHE A 22 0.41 6.27 -1.12
C PHE A 22 1.92 6.08 -0.93
N ASN A 23 2.34 4.85 -0.59
CA ASN A 23 3.75 4.51 -0.43
C ASN A 23 4.53 4.70 -1.74
N LEU A 24 3.97 4.21 -2.85
CA LEU A 24 4.53 4.34 -4.18
C LEU A 24 4.71 5.82 -4.56
N ALA A 25 3.67 6.64 -4.42
CA ALA A 25 3.72 8.06 -4.71
C ALA A 25 4.82 8.75 -3.89
N TYR A 26 4.90 8.45 -2.59
CA TYR A 26 5.96 9.00 -1.73
C TYR A 26 7.37 8.63 -2.20
N PHE A 27 7.62 7.35 -2.50
CA PHE A 27 8.94 6.91 -2.95
C PHE A 27 9.29 7.48 -4.32
N LEU A 28 8.34 7.62 -5.24
CA LEU A 28 8.55 8.25 -6.54
C LEU A 28 8.86 9.75 -6.39
N CYS A 29 8.10 10.49 -5.59
CA CYS A 29 8.38 11.91 -5.30
C CYS A 29 9.78 12.07 -4.67
N ARG A 30 10.15 11.17 -3.75
CA ARG A 30 11.47 11.16 -3.14
C ARG A 30 12.58 10.84 -4.16
N LEU A 31 12.32 9.94 -5.11
CA LEU A 31 13.24 9.62 -6.19
C LEU A 31 13.46 10.80 -7.13
N ALA A 32 12.39 11.55 -7.43
CA ALA A 32 12.42 12.74 -8.29
C ALA A 32 13.13 13.92 -7.60
N GLY A 33 12.97 14.07 -6.28
CA GLY A 33 13.58 15.13 -5.48
C GLY A 33 15.06 14.91 -5.12
N ARG A 34 15.78 14.01 -5.80
CA ARG A 34 17.16 13.64 -5.49
C ARG A 34 18.13 14.80 -5.71
N ARG A 35 18.34 15.60 -4.67
CA ARG A 35 19.46 16.55 -4.66
C ARG A 35 20.74 15.94 -4.10
N GLU A 36 20.70 15.02 -3.12
CA GLU A 36 21.92 14.53 -2.43
C GLU A 36 21.78 13.14 -1.76
N GLU A 37 21.09 12.16 -2.35
CA GLU A 37 21.05 10.80 -1.77
C GLU A 37 22.20 9.90 -2.27
N THR A 38 22.84 9.17 -1.35
CA THR A 38 23.85 8.14 -1.69
C THR A 38 23.25 7.05 -2.58
N ALA A 39 24.03 6.53 -3.52
CA ALA A 39 23.58 5.54 -4.51
C ALA A 39 22.89 4.31 -3.90
N SER A 40 23.32 3.88 -2.70
CA SER A 40 22.69 2.77 -1.96
C SER A 40 21.27 3.10 -1.46
N ARG A 41 21.07 4.30 -0.92
CA ARG A 41 19.77 4.77 -0.42
C ARG A 41 18.76 4.94 -1.55
N ALA A 42 19.27 5.44 -2.67
CA ALA A 42 18.59 5.53 -3.94
C ALA A 42 18.02 4.18 -4.42
N VAL A 43 18.82 3.12 -4.39
CA VAL A 43 18.40 1.75 -4.75
C VAL A 43 17.36 1.22 -3.76
N ALA A 44 17.54 1.45 -2.46
CA ALA A 44 16.56 1.03 -1.45
C ALA A 44 15.19 1.69 -1.65
N VAL A 45 15.15 3.00 -1.94
CA VAL A 45 13.90 3.72 -2.23
C VAL A 45 13.23 3.19 -3.50
N PHE A 46 14.03 2.88 -4.53
CA PHE A 46 13.51 2.28 -5.75
C PHE A 46 12.95 0.86 -5.52
N ALA A 47 13.64 0.02 -4.75
CA ALA A 47 13.14 -1.30 -4.39
C ALA A 47 11.81 -1.22 -3.61
N LEU A 48 11.70 -0.27 -2.67
CA LEU A 48 10.45 -0.04 -1.93
C LEU A 48 9.31 0.47 -2.84
N ALA A 49 9.62 1.27 -3.85
CA ALA A 49 8.66 1.67 -4.87
C ALA A 49 8.18 0.46 -5.68
N LEU A 50 9.10 -0.41 -6.13
CA LEU A 50 8.73 -1.63 -6.86
C LEU A 50 7.88 -2.59 -6.01
N VAL A 51 8.23 -2.78 -4.74
CA VAL A 51 7.43 -3.60 -3.81
C VAL A 51 6.03 -3.01 -3.61
N SER A 52 5.93 -1.68 -3.48
CA SER A 52 4.63 -1.00 -3.37
C SER A 52 3.82 -1.12 -4.66
N LEU A 53 4.48 -1.02 -5.82
CA LEU A 53 3.84 -1.22 -7.13
C LEU A 53 3.34 -2.66 -7.31
N ALA A 54 4.11 -3.66 -6.88
CA ALA A 54 3.72 -5.06 -6.91
C ALA A 54 2.49 -5.31 -6.01
N ALA A 55 2.49 -4.80 -4.77
CA ALA A 55 1.35 -4.90 -3.87
C ALA A 55 0.09 -4.22 -4.43
N MET A 56 0.24 -3.04 -5.05
CA MET A 56 -0.85 -2.33 -5.73
C MET A 56 -1.39 -3.15 -6.91
N GLY A 57 -0.50 -3.66 -7.76
CA GLY A 57 -0.86 -4.46 -8.93
C GLY A 57 -1.57 -5.76 -8.55
N GLU A 58 -1.10 -6.43 -7.50
CA GLU A 58 -1.75 -7.64 -6.97
C GLU A 58 -3.17 -7.33 -6.50
N SER A 59 -3.35 -6.32 -5.64
CA SER A 59 -4.69 -5.98 -5.14
C SER A 59 -5.65 -5.50 -6.24
N LEU A 60 -5.17 -4.71 -7.21
CA LEU A 60 -5.99 -4.30 -8.36
C LEU A 60 -6.35 -5.47 -9.27
N PHE A 61 -5.42 -6.40 -9.50
CA PHE A 61 -5.69 -7.62 -10.28
C PHE A 61 -6.79 -8.44 -9.62
N PHE A 62 -6.74 -8.62 -8.29
CA PHE A 62 -7.78 -9.33 -7.56
C PHE A 62 -9.13 -8.59 -7.61
N LEU A 63 -9.15 -7.27 -7.44
CA LEU A 63 -10.38 -6.48 -7.61
C LEU A 63 -10.96 -6.63 -9.03
N ALA A 64 -10.13 -6.57 -10.07
CA ALA A 64 -10.56 -6.76 -11.45
C ALA A 64 -11.06 -8.19 -11.73
N SER A 65 -10.43 -9.20 -11.12
CA SER A 65 -10.87 -10.59 -11.25
C SER A 65 -12.26 -10.81 -10.67
N LEU A 66 -12.59 -10.10 -9.57
CA LEU A 66 -13.92 -10.15 -8.93
C LEU A 66 -15.01 -9.45 -9.74
N THR A 67 -14.65 -8.50 -10.62
CA THR A 67 -15.62 -7.77 -11.45
C THR A 67 -15.84 -8.42 -12.81
N VAL A 68 -14.85 -9.12 -13.35
CA VAL A 68 -14.89 -9.71 -14.71
C VAL A 68 -15.35 -11.17 -14.72
N LEU A 69 -15.03 -11.98 -13.70
CA LEU A 69 -15.46 -13.39 -13.68
C LEU A 69 -16.87 -13.55 -13.09
N PRO A 70 -17.84 -14.11 -13.85
CA PRO A 70 -19.16 -14.42 -13.30
C PRO A 70 -19.05 -15.58 -12.31
N ALA A 71 -19.24 -15.28 -11.02
CA ALA A 71 -19.62 -16.19 -9.94
C ALA A 71 -19.04 -17.63 -9.98
N GLY A 72 -17.77 -17.79 -10.34
CA GLY A 72 -16.98 -18.96 -9.97
C GLY A 72 -16.31 -18.62 -8.64
N SER A 73 -16.85 -19.16 -7.55
CA SER A 73 -16.42 -18.98 -6.14
C SER A 73 -15.08 -18.24 -5.96
N PRO A 74 -15.05 -17.04 -5.35
CA PRO A 74 -13.78 -16.44 -5.01
C PRO A 74 -13.01 -17.42 -4.10
N PRO A 75 -11.67 -17.49 -4.17
CA PRO A 75 -10.88 -18.25 -3.20
C PRO A 75 -10.91 -17.60 -1.81
N ALA A 76 -11.87 -16.70 -1.54
CA ALA A 76 -12.11 -16.05 -0.27
C ALA A 76 -12.54 -17.13 0.74
N THR A 77 -11.55 -17.83 1.23
CA THR A 77 -11.58 -18.75 2.35
C THR A 77 -10.79 -18.08 3.48
N ILE A 78 -10.96 -18.53 4.72
CA ILE A 78 -10.21 -17.97 5.86
C ILE A 78 -8.68 -17.97 5.60
N PRO A 79 -8.07 -19.03 5.02
CA PRO A 79 -6.65 -19.01 4.66
C PRO A 79 -6.28 -17.89 3.68
N TRP A 80 -7.11 -17.62 2.67
CA TRP A 80 -6.86 -16.52 1.73
C TRP A 80 -6.88 -15.16 2.43
N ALA A 81 -7.85 -14.92 3.32
CA ALA A 81 -7.93 -13.66 4.06
C ALA A 81 -6.68 -13.44 4.92
N LEU A 82 -6.19 -14.48 5.60
CA LEU A 82 -4.96 -14.40 6.40
C LEU A 82 -3.73 -14.04 5.57
N VAL A 83 -3.60 -14.63 4.38
CA VAL A 83 -2.50 -14.31 3.45
C VAL A 83 -2.55 -12.85 3.02
N ARG A 84 -3.74 -12.27 2.83
CA ARG A 84 -3.91 -10.88 2.38
C ARG A 84 -3.78 -9.84 3.49
N VAL A 85 -4.02 -10.22 4.75
CA VAL A 85 -3.76 -9.35 5.91
C VAL A 85 -2.27 -8.96 5.99
N LEU A 86 -1.36 -9.84 5.54
CA LEU A 86 0.07 -9.58 5.61
C LEU A 86 0.53 -8.43 4.67
N PRO A 87 0.17 -8.40 3.36
CA PRO A 87 0.36 -7.24 2.50
C PRO A 87 -0.29 -5.97 3.04
N LEU A 88 -1.51 -6.05 3.58
CA LEU A 88 -2.17 -4.89 4.20
C LEU A 88 -1.34 -4.35 5.37
N ALA A 89 -0.95 -5.21 6.31
CA ALA A 89 -0.15 -4.81 7.47
C ALA A 89 1.19 -4.19 7.06
N GLY A 90 1.87 -4.78 6.07
CA GLY A 90 3.13 -4.26 5.54
C GLY A 90 2.97 -2.89 4.89
N THR A 91 2.00 -2.74 3.98
CA THR A 91 1.76 -1.47 3.29
C THR A 91 1.26 -0.39 4.24
N ALA A 92 0.34 -0.71 5.15
CA ALA A 92 -0.16 0.22 6.17
C ALA A 92 0.94 0.66 7.14
N PHE A 93 1.82 -0.25 7.59
CA PHE A 93 2.94 0.11 8.45
C PHE A 93 3.89 1.11 7.77
N ILE A 94 4.24 0.87 6.50
CA ILE A 94 5.05 1.81 5.71
C ILE A 94 4.32 3.15 5.56
N SER A 95 3.01 3.15 5.29
CA SER A 95 2.21 4.38 5.18
C SER A 95 2.21 5.18 6.49
N ILE A 96 2.07 4.51 7.64
CA ILE A 96 2.14 5.16 8.96
C ILE A 96 3.52 5.78 9.19
N LEU A 97 4.60 5.08 8.84
CA LEU A 97 5.96 5.63 8.97
C LEU A 97 6.17 6.85 8.07
N ILE A 98 5.68 6.81 6.84
CA ILE A 98 5.71 7.94 5.91
C ILE A 98 4.90 9.11 6.47
N LEU A 99 3.68 8.87 6.92
CA LEU A 99 2.81 9.90 7.49
C LEU A 99 3.45 10.54 8.71
N ARG A 100 4.01 9.74 9.63
CA ARG A 100 4.75 10.24 10.80
C ARG A 100 5.92 11.13 10.39
N ARG A 101 6.65 10.75 9.34
CA ARG A 101 7.75 11.55 8.82
C ARG A 101 7.27 12.86 8.18
N LEU A 102 6.18 12.83 7.42
CA LEU A 102 5.59 14.03 6.82
C LEU A 102 5.08 14.98 7.90
N LEU A 103 4.39 14.48 8.92
CA LEU A 103 3.93 15.27 10.06
C LEU A 103 5.10 15.90 10.83
N ALA A 104 6.18 15.15 11.08
CA ALA A 104 7.38 15.69 11.70
C ALA A 104 8.06 16.79 10.86
N ALA A 105 8.01 16.69 9.54
CA ALA A 105 8.52 17.72 8.65
C ALA A 105 7.61 18.97 8.58
N LEU A 106 6.31 18.79 8.78
CA LEU A 106 5.29 19.85 8.79
C LEU A 106 5.15 20.55 10.15
N TRP A 107 5.61 19.93 11.24
CA TRP A 107 5.65 20.50 12.59
C TRP A 107 7.08 20.84 13.04
N PRO A 108 7.78 21.79 12.40
CA PRO A 108 9.06 22.27 12.89
C PRO A 108 8.80 23.32 13.98
N GLU A 109 8.81 22.92 15.26
CA GLU A 109 9.09 23.71 16.47
C GLU A 109 8.77 25.24 16.56
N ASP A 110 7.81 25.79 15.82
CA ASP A 110 7.35 27.19 15.95
C ASP A 110 6.26 27.33 17.05
N SER A 111 6.24 26.38 17.99
CA SER A 111 5.25 26.29 19.07
C SER A 111 5.93 25.89 20.39
N ARG A 112 7.02 26.57 20.74
CA ARG A 112 7.45 26.66 22.14
C ARG A 112 7.04 28.06 22.64
N PRO A 113 6.02 28.17 23.51
CA PRO A 113 5.81 29.39 24.29
C PRO A 113 6.96 29.63 25.28
#